data_AF-A0A258V9B3-F1
#
_entry.id   AF-A0A258V9B3-F1
#
_cell.length_a   1.000
_cell.length_b   1.000
_cell.length_c   1.000
_cell.angle_alpha   90.00
_cell.angle_beta   90.00
_cell.angle_gamma   90.00
#
_symmetry.space_group_name_H-M   'P 1'
#
loop_
_entity.id
_entity.type
_entity.pdbx_description
1 polymer ?
#
loop_
_entity_poly.entity_id
_entity_poly.type
_entity_poly.pdbx_seq_one_letter_code
_entity_poly.pdbx_strand_id
1 'polypeptide(L)'
;MLLLEQRLADAARPGREPLMVQLRLAWWRDRLGEDAARWPVSEPVLAHLRTWQGQHQSLAALVNGWEALIVSDDGGQELAHARAEAYVALANLLCAGKFEAIRAAAAQLDDPHQAPLAHALPRAMRPLAVLCALARRDARGGEPKPFADLARIVRAGLLGR
;
A
#
# COMPACT_ATOMS: atom_id res chain seq x y z
N MET A 1 -3.57 0.06 -6.30
CA MET A 1 -2.72 -0.22 -5.13
C MET A 1 -3.60 -0.49 -3.91
N LEU A 2 -4.29 0.48 -3.33
CA LEU A 2 -5.22 0.25 -2.18
C LEU A 2 -6.26 -0.87 -2.40
N LEU A 3 -6.89 -0.93 -3.58
CA LEU A 3 -7.85 -2.00 -3.90
C LEU A 3 -7.21 -3.40 -3.93
N LEU A 4 -5.96 -3.50 -4.37
CA LEU A 4 -5.21 -4.75 -4.32
C LEU A 4 -4.94 -5.14 -2.87
N GLU A 5 -4.47 -4.20 -2.05
CA GLU A 5 -4.23 -4.46 -0.62
C GLU A 5 -5.50 -4.92 0.10
N GLN A 6 -6.65 -4.30 -0.17
CA GLN A 6 -7.94 -4.75 0.35
C GLN A 6 -8.26 -6.20 -0.06
N ARG A 7 -8.02 -6.57 -1.33
CA ARG A 7 -8.25 -7.95 -1.78
C ARG A 7 -7.28 -8.95 -1.18
N LEU A 8 -6.03 -8.56 -0.92
CA LEU A 8 -5.04 -9.41 -0.25
C LEU A 8 -5.39 -9.58 1.23
N ALA A 9 -5.82 -8.51 1.92
CA ALA A 9 -6.35 -8.59 3.28
C ALA A 9 -7.56 -9.52 3.37
N ASP A 10 -8.49 -9.41 2.42
CA ASP A 10 -9.65 -10.32 2.33
C ASP A 10 -9.25 -11.77 2.03
N ALA A 11 -8.17 -11.98 1.27
CA ALA A 11 -7.63 -13.32 1.00
C ALA A 11 -6.97 -13.92 2.25
N ALA A 12 -6.19 -13.10 2.97
CA ALA A 12 -5.47 -13.40 4.21
C ALA A 12 -6.33 -13.37 5.48
N ARG A 13 -7.66 -13.24 5.36
CA ARG A 13 -8.56 -13.00 6.50
C ARG A 13 -8.45 -14.11 7.58
N PRO A 14 -8.28 -13.75 8.87
CA PRO A 14 -8.30 -14.69 9.97
C PRO A 14 -9.61 -15.50 10.06
N GLY A 15 -9.51 -16.75 10.53
CA GLY A 15 -10.66 -17.64 10.70
C GLY A 15 -11.03 -18.46 9.46
N ARG A 16 -10.30 -18.31 8.35
CA ARG A 16 -10.35 -19.25 7.22
C ARG A 16 -9.39 -20.41 7.44
N GLU A 17 -9.69 -21.53 6.80
CA GLU A 17 -8.77 -22.68 6.75
C GLU A 17 -7.41 -22.24 6.19
N PRO A 18 -6.28 -22.51 6.88
CA PRO A 18 -4.95 -22.05 6.45
C PRO A 18 -4.59 -22.44 5.01
N LEU A 19 -4.97 -23.64 4.59
CA LEU A 19 -4.74 -24.12 3.22
C LEU A 19 -5.48 -23.27 2.18
N MET A 20 -6.71 -22.85 2.48
CA MET A 20 -7.51 -21.99 1.59
C MET A 20 -6.88 -20.60 1.46
N VAL A 21 -6.32 -20.06 2.56
CA VAL A 21 -5.60 -18.78 2.53
C VAL A 21 -4.38 -18.86 1.62
N GLN A 22 -3.56 -19.90 1.80
CA GLN A 22 -2.38 -20.15 0.97
C GLN A 22 -2.73 -20.31 -0.52
N LEU A 23 -3.76 -21.07 -0.85
CA LEU A 23 -4.19 -21.24 -2.25
C LEU A 23 -4.61 -19.91 -2.90
N ARG A 24 -5.29 -19.04 -2.16
CA ARG A 24 -5.73 -17.73 -2.66
C ARG A 24 -4.57 -16.76 -2.84
N LEU A 25 -3.63 -16.71 -1.90
CA LEU A 25 -2.44 -15.87 -2.00
C LEU A 25 -1.53 -16.36 -3.15
N ALA A 26 -1.33 -17.68 -3.28
CA ALA A 26 -0.64 -18.28 -4.41
C ALA A 26 -1.27 -17.89 -5.75
N TRP A 27 -2.60 -17.94 -5.85
CA TRP A 27 -3.30 -17.47 -7.06
C TRP A 27 -3.02 -16.00 -7.37
N TRP A 28 -3.00 -15.11 -6.36
CA TRP A 28 -2.66 -13.70 -6.58
C TRP A 28 -1.21 -13.51 -7.04
N ARG A 29 -0.27 -14.24 -6.43
CA ARG A 29 1.16 -14.23 -6.81
C ARG A 29 1.33 -14.66 -8.26
N ASP A 30 0.69 -15.75 -8.67
CA ASP A 30 0.74 -16.26 -10.03
C ASP A 30 0.18 -15.23 -11.01
N ARG A 31 -0.98 -14.63 -10.71
CA ARG A 31 -1.56 -13.59 -11.57
C ARG A 31 -0.65 -12.37 -11.69
N LEU A 32 -0.08 -11.88 -10.59
CA LEU A 32 0.84 -10.74 -10.66
C LEU A 32 2.15 -11.07 -11.39
N GLY A 33 2.58 -12.34 -11.43
CA GLY A 33 3.74 -12.79 -12.18
C GLY A 33 3.49 -12.99 -13.68
N GLU A 34 2.25 -13.28 -14.07
CA GLU A 34 1.85 -13.44 -15.48
C GLU A 34 1.75 -12.10 -16.24
N ASP A 35 1.79 -12.19 -17.57
CA ASP A 35 1.46 -11.06 -18.46
C ASP A 35 0.00 -10.63 -18.25
N ALA A 36 -0.23 -9.31 -18.14
CA ALA A 36 -1.55 -8.72 -17.98
C ALA A 36 -2.53 -9.04 -19.13
N ALA A 37 -2.02 -9.42 -20.30
CA ALA A 37 -2.80 -9.92 -21.43
C ALA A 37 -3.48 -11.28 -21.14
N ARG A 38 -2.94 -12.07 -20.20
CA ARG A 38 -3.46 -13.41 -19.84
C ARG A 38 -4.45 -13.38 -18.69
N TRP A 39 -4.69 -12.22 -18.09
CA TRP A 39 -5.55 -12.11 -16.91
C TRP A 39 -7.03 -12.32 -17.22
N PRO A 40 -7.77 -12.98 -16.30
CA PRO A 40 -9.20 -13.13 -16.43
C PRO A 40 -9.89 -11.76 -16.46
N VAL A 41 -10.87 -11.60 -17.34
CA VAL A 41 -11.63 -10.35 -17.49
C VAL A 41 -12.55 -10.10 -16.30
N SER A 42 -12.95 -11.15 -15.58
CA SER A 42 -13.89 -11.10 -14.47
C SER A 42 -13.33 -10.53 -13.17
N GLU A 43 -12.01 -10.33 -13.04
CA GLU A 43 -11.40 -9.80 -11.82
C GLU A 43 -11.17 -8.28 -11.93
N PRO A 44 -11.97 -7.44 -11.23
CA PRO A 44 -11.91 -5.99 -11.40
C PRO A 44 -10.58 -5.38 -10.95
N VAL A 45 -9.92 -5.95 -9.94
CA VAL A 45 -8.63 -5.43 -9.46
C VAL A 45 -7.55 -5.60 -10.52
N LEU A 46 -7.47 -6.77 -11.14
CA LEU A 46 -6.54 -7.04 -12.25
C LEU A 46 -6.83 -6.11 -13.43
N ALA A 47 -8.11 -5.81 -13.71
CA ALA A 47 -8.46 -4.86 -14.75
C ALA A 47 -7.88 -3.46 -14.50
N HIS A 48 -7.91 -2.96 -13.27
CA HIS A 48 -7.29 -1.68 -12.91
C HIS A 48 -5.76 -1.74 -12.95
N LEU A 49 -5.16 -2.88 -12.61
CA LEU A 49 -3.70 -3.04 -12.62
C LEU A 49 -3.10 -3.02 -14.03
N ARG A 50 -3.90 -3.14 -15.11
CA ARG A 50 -3.42 -2.96 -16.49
C ARG A 50 -2.79 -1.59 -16.72
N THR A 51 -3.15 -0.56 -15.93
CA THR A 51 -2.53 0.77 -16.03
C THR A 51 -1.06 0.80 -15.58
N TRP A 52 -0.53 -0.29 -15.02
CA TRP A 52 0.87 -0.42 -14.63
C TRP A 52 1.80 -0.72 -15.82
N GLN A 53 1.27 -0.89 -17.03
CA GLN A 53 2.05 -0.98 -18.28
C GLN A 53 3.15 -2.05 -18.20
N GLY A 54 2.85 -3.23 -17.65
CA GLY A 54 3.81 -4.34 -17.49
C GLY A 54 4.68 -4.27 -16.24
N GLN A 55 4.65 -3.16 -15.48
CA GLN A 55 5.42 -3.02 -14.23
C GLN A 55 4.67 -3.59 -13.01
N HIS A 56 3.50 -4.21 -13.19
CA HIS A 56 2.68 -4.77 -12.10
C HIS A 56 3.37 -5.89 -11.31
N GLN A 57 4.38 -6.55 -11.90
CA GLN A 57 5.13 -7.61 -11.24
C GLN A 57 5.82 -7.13 -9.95
N SER A 58 6.15 -5.85 -9.84
CA SER A 58 6.71 -5.27 -8.62
C SER A 58 5.75 -5.36 -7.42
N LEU A 59 4.44 -5.54 -7.67
CA LEU A 59 3.43 -5.71 -6.64
C LEU A 59 3.38 -7.12 -6.07
N ALA A 60 4.05 -8.10 -6.68
CA ALA A 60 4.07 -9.48 -6.17
C ALA A 60 4.67 -9.56 -4.76
N ALA A 61 5.60 -8.66 -4.41
CA ALA A 61 6.17 -8.55 -3.07
C ALA A 61 5.10 -8.28 -1.99
N LEU A 62 4.00 -7.60 -2.32
CA LEU A 62 2.88 -7.41 -1.39
C LEU A 62 2.26 -8.75 -1.00
N VAL A 63 2.12 -9.68 -1.94
CA VAL A 63 1.57 -11.01 -1.65
C VAL A 63 2.48 -11.75 -0.67
N ASN A 64 3.78 -11.73 -0.91
CA ASN A 64 4.77 -12.32 -0.01
C ASN A 64 4.70 -11.69 1.39
N GLY A 65 4.54 -10.37 1.48
CA GLY A 65 4.37 -9.68 2.76
C GLY A 65 3.10 -10.12 3.51
N TRP A 66 1.99 -10.33 2.81
CA TRP A 66 0.76 -10.86 3.41
C TRP A 66 0.89 -12.32 3.85
N GLU A 67 1.65 -13.13 3.11
CA GLU A 67 1.99 -14.50 3.52
C GLU A 67 2.87 -14.49 4.78
N ALA A 68 3.89 -13.63 4.80
CA ALA A 68 4.78 -13.46 5.95
C ALA A 68 4.01 -13.03 7.20
N LEU A 69 3.03 -12.13 7.09
CA LEU A 69 2.17 -11.71 8.21
C LEU A 69 1.47 -12.90 8.91
N ILE A 70 1.22 -14.00 8.20
CA ILE A 70 0.54 -15.18 8.75
C ILE A 70 1.54 -16.19 9.35
N VAL A 71 2.75 -16.28 8.79
CA VAL A 71 3.68 -17.40 9.04
C VAL A 71 4.92 -16.98 9.84
N SER A 72 5.29 -15.70 9.80
CA SER A 72 6.51 -15.14 10.40
C SER A 72 6.18 -14.22 11.57
N ASP A 73 6.95 -14.32 12.66
CA ASP A 73 6.88 -13.40 13.79
C ASP A 73 7.25 -11.95 13.36
N ASP A 74 8.11 -11.82 12.36
CA ASP A 74 8.51 -10.54 11.75
C ASP A 74 7.60 -10.14 10.57
N GLY A 75 6.52 -10.87 10.32
CA GLY A 75 5.66 -10.69 9.15
C GLY A 75 5.05 -9.30 9.01
N GLY A 76 4.85 -8.59 10.13
CA GLY A 76 4.44 -7.17 10.10
C GLY A 76 5.49 -6.25 9.46
N GLN A 77 6.77 -6.46 9.77
CA GLN A 77 7.88 -5.69 9.18
C GLN A 77 8.08 -6.04 7.70
N GLU A 78 7.97 -7.32 7.35
CA GLU A 78 8.07 -7.77 5.96
C GLU A 78 6.95 -7.17 5.10
N LEU A 79 5.71 -7.15 5.61
CA LEU A 79 4.60 -6.51 4.92
C LEU A 79 4.78 -5.00 4.80
N ALA A 80 5.26 -4.32 5.85
CA ALA A 80 5.56 -2.89 5.80
C ALA A 80 6.63 -2.56 4.74
N HIS A 81 7.68 -3.37 4.67
CA HIS A 81 8.72 -3.24 3.64
C HIS A 81 8.14 -3.44 2.23
N ALA A 82 7.33 -4.48 2.02
CA ALA A 82 6.69 -4.75 0.74
C ALA A 82 5.75 -3.60 0.30
N ARG A 83 5.03 -2.98 1.23
CA ARG A 83 4.21 -1.78 0.95
C ARG A 83 5.07 -0.59 0.55
N ALA A 84 6.19 -0.37 1.22
CA ALA A 84 7.13 0.68 0.85
C ALA A 84 7.64 0.51 -0.59
N GLU A 85 8.04 -0.71 -0.99
CA GLU A 85 8.43 -1.00 -2.36
C GLU A 85 7.29 -0.78 -3.36
N ALA A 86 6.06 -1.17 -3.02
CA ALA A 86 4.91 -0.95 -3.89
C ALA A 86 4.66 0.55 -4.14
N TYR A 87 4.82 1.41 -3.13
CA TYR A 87 4.73 2.86 -3.29
C TYR A 87 5.91 3.45 -4.08
N VAL A 88 7.11 2.92 -3.92
CA VAL A 88 8.28 3.30 -4.75
C VAL A 88 8.05 2.93 -6.22
N ALA A 89 7.53 1.73 -6.49
CA ALA A 89 7.19 1.30 -7.84
C ALA A 89 6.09 2.16 -8.46
N LEU A 90 5.06 2.53 -7.68
CA LEU A 90 4.04 3.49 -8.11
C LEU A 90 4.67 4.84 -8.45
N ALA A 91 5.60 5.33 -7.64
CA ALA A 91 6.28 6.58 -7.90
C ALA A 91 7.15 6.51 -9.17
N ASN A 92 7.82 5.39 -9.40
CA ASN A 92 8.57 5.14 -10.64
C ASN A 92 7.65 5.17 -11.87
N LEU A 93 6.50 4.49 -11.81
CA LEU A 93 5.47 4.51 -12.86
C LEU A 93 4.96 5.93 -13.16
N LEU A 94 4.87 6.77 -12.13
CA LEU A 94 4.43 8.17 -12.25
C LEU A 94 5.59 9.14 -12.56
N CYS A 95 6.81 8.64 -12.76
CA CYS A 95 8.04 9.42 -12.88
C CYS A 95 8.24 10.44 -11.73
N ALA A 96 7.75 10.09 -10.54
CA ALA A 96 7.86 10.87 -9.33
C ALA A 96 9.11 10.41 -8.55
N GLY A 97 10.20 11.19 -8.63
CA GLY A 97 11.42 10.91 -7.87
C GLY A 97 11.25 11.03 -6.35
N LYS A 98 12.37 11.10 -5.62
CA LYS A 98 12.43 11.11 -4.13
C LYS A 98 12.00 9.80 -3.47
N PHE A 99 12.49 8.68 -3.98
CA PHE A 99 12.14 7.33 -3.50
C PHE A 99 12.36 7.11 -2.00
N GLU A 100 13.43 7.67 -1.43
CA GLU A 100 13.66 7.61 0.02
C GLU A 100 12.57 8.31 0.84
N ALA A 101 12.07 9.46 0.36
CA ALA A 101 10.98 10.17 1.03
C ALA A 101 9.66 9.37 0.94
N ILE A 102 9.45 8.69 -0.18
CA ILE A 102 8.27 7.82 -0.41
C ILE A 102 8.34 6.58 0.48
N ARG A 103 9.51 5.94 0.57
CA ARG A 103 9.77 4.78 1.44
C ARG A 103 9.51 5.15 2.91
N ALA A 104 10.04 6.29 3.36
CA ALA A 104 9.78 6.80 4.71
C ALA A 104 8.30 7.14 4.96
N ALA A 105 7.57 7.65 3.95
CA ALA A 105 6.15 7.93 4.07
C ALA A 105 5.32 6.66 4.14
N ALA A 106 5.65 5.64 3.35
CA ALA A 106 5.00 4.34 3.41
C ALA A 106 5.22 3.67 4.78
N ALA A 107 6.44 3.70 5.31
CA ALA A 107 6.72 3.18 6.66
C ALA A 107 5.90 3.86 7.76
N GLN A 108 5.58 5.16 7.61
CA GLN A 108 4.70 5.88 8.54
C GLN A 108 3.23 5.48 8.47
N LEU A 109 2.79 4.82 7.39
CA LEU A 109 1.44 4.24 7.36
C LEU A 109 1.34 3.03 8.27
N ASP A 110 2.41 2.24 8.34
CA ASP A 110 2.52 1.06 9.18
C ASP A 110 2.79 1.39 10.64
N ASP A 111 3.63 2.40 10.89
CA ASP A 111 3.93 2.93 12.21
C ASP A 111 3.71 4.45 12.27
N PRO A 112 2.48 4.89 12.60
CA PRO A 112 2.13 6.31 12.66
C PRO A 112 2.91 7.10 13.72
N HIS A 113 3.55 6.42 14.67
CA HIS A 113 4.34 7.06 15.73
C HIS A 113 5.75 7.41 15.28
N GLN A 114 6.19 6.96 14.10
CA GLN A 114 7.47 7.34 13.52
C GLN A 114 7.59 8.85 13.28
N ALA A 115 8.84 9.32 13.31
CA ALA A 115 9.22 10.70 13.10
C ALA A 115 8.59 11.29 11.81
N PRO A 116 8.26 12.60 11.81
CA PRO A 116 7.71 13.26 10.64
C PRO A 116 8.63 13.21 9.43
N LEU A 117 8.05 13.25 8.23
CA LEU A 117 8.78 13.26 6.97
C LEU A 117 9.78 14.42 6.95
N ALA A 118 11.06 14.10 6.77
CA ALA A 118 12.12 15.09 6.59
C ALA A 118 11.96 15.85 5.26
N HIS A 119 11.35 15.22 4.25
CA HIS A 119 11.25 15.76 2.90
C HIS A 119 9.80 15.78 2.40
N ALA A 120 9.42 16.87 1.73
CA ALA A 120 8.11 16.96 1.10
C ALA A 120 7.99 16.00 -0.09
N LEU A 121 6.89 15.25 -0.13
CA LEU A 121 6.58 14.34 -1.23
C LEU A 121 6.31 15.10 -2.54
N PRO A 122 6.65 14.51 -3.70
CA PRO A 122 6.33 15.10 -5.00
C PRO A 122 4.82 15.21 -5.19
N ARG A 123 4.37 16.13 -6.07
CA ARG A 123 2.96 16.41 -6.33
C ARG A 123 2.13 15.15 -6.61
N ALA A 124 2.65 14.25 -7.43
CA ALA A 124 1.99 13.00 -7.78
C ALA A 124 1.80 12.04 -6.59
N MET A 125 2.64 12.15 -5.55
CA MET A 125 2.60 11.29 -4.35
C MET A 125 1.99 11.99 -3.12
N ARG A 126 1.43 13.20 -3.27
CA ARG A 126 0.75 13.87 -2.15
C ARG A 126 -0.44 13.10 -1.56
N PRO A 127 -1.19 12.27 -2.32
CA PRO A 127 -2.17 11.38 -1.71
C PRO A 127 -1.57 10.48 -0.62
N LEU A 128 -0.32 10.04 -0.74
CA LEU A 128 0.37 9.27 0.30
C LEU A 128 0.56 10.10 1.59
N ALA A 129 0.95 11.38 1.47
CA ALA A 129 1.04 12.27 2.64
C ALA A 129 -0.31 12.44 3.35
N VAL A 130 -1.41 12.49 2.60
CA VAL A 130 -2.77 12.53 3.17
C VAL A 130 -3.06 11.26 3.95
N LEU A 131 -2.73 10.09 3.41
CA LEU A 131 -2.88 8.81 4.12
C LEU A 131 -2.07 8.78 5.42
N CYS A 132 -0.81 9.24 5.41
CA CYS A 132 0.02 9.33 6.63
C CYS A 132 -0.61 10.26 7.68
N ALA A 133 -1.18 11.40 7.25
CA ALA A 133 -1.85 12.34 8.14
C ALA A 133 -3.12 11.73 8.77
N LEU A 134 -3.87 10.93 8.00
CA LEU A 134 -5.04 10.20 8.49
C LEU A 134 -4.66 9.10 9.46
N ALA A 135 -3.66 8.27 9.14
CA ALA A 135 -3.17 7.20 10.00
C ALA A 135 -2.69 7.75 11.36
N ARG A 136 -1.95 8.87 11.36
CA ARG A 136 -1.54 9.57 12.58
C ARG A 136 -2.70 10.12 13.40
N ARG A 137 -3.76 10.58 12.73
CA ARG A 137 -4.96 11.08 13.42
C ARG A 137 -5.65 9.94 14.13
N ASP A 138 -5.83 8.83 13.42
CA ASP A 138 -6.49 7.63 13.92
C ASP A 138 -5.75 7.06 15.15
N ALA A 139 -4.43 6.92 15.06
CA ALA A 139 -3.58 6.46 16.15
C ALA A 139 -3.61 7.36 17.41
N ARG A 140 -4.00 8.64 17.28
CA ARG A 140 -4.11 9.58 18.41
C ARG A 140 -5.46 9.54 19.10
N GLY A 141 -6.45 8.79 18.59
CA GLY A 141 -7.75 8.59 19.23
C GLY A 141 -8.56 9.88 19.49
N GLY A 142 -8.28 10.96 18.75
CA GLY A 142 -8.94 12.25 18.99
C GLY A 142 -10.36 12.30 18.46
N GLU A 143 -11.28 12.94 19.19
CA GLU A 143 -12.63 13.23 18.69
C GLU A 143 -12.56 13.96 17.33
N PRO A 144 -13.42 13.57 16.36
CA PRO A 144 -13.40 14.17 15.04
C PRO A 144 -13.67 15.67 15.14
N LYS A 145 -12.69 16.50 14.74
CA LYS A 145 -12.83 17.96 14.65
C LYS A 145 -12.97 18.33 13.18
N PRO A 146 -14.20 18.42 12.63
CA PRO A 146 -14.46 18.34 11.20
C PRO A 146 -13.67 19.37 10.38
N PHE A 147 -13.61 20.62 10.86
CA PHE A 147 -12.92 21.71 10.17
C PHE A 147 -11.40 21.67 10.31
N ALA A 148 -10.87 21.29 11.48
CA ALA A 148 -9.43 21.17 11.69
C ALA A 148 -8.84 19.98 10.92
N ASP A 149 -9.61 18.91 10.80
CA ASP A 149 -9.23 17.71 10.06
C ASP A 149 -9.25 17.94 8.55
N LEU A 150 -10.28 18.61 8.03
CA LEU A 150 -10.34 19.03 6.63
C LEU A 150 -9.14 19.94 6.30
N ALA A 151 -8.84 20.92 7.15
CA ALA A 151 -7.70 21.82 6.93
C ALA A 151 -6.35 21.09 6.97
N ARG A 152 -6.21 20.01 7.75
CA ARG A 152 -4.99 19.20 7.82
C ARG A 152 -4.85 18.30 6.59
N ILE A 153 -5.95 17.71 6.10
CA ILE A 153 -6.01 16.93 4.86
C ILE A 153 -5.68 17.81 3.65
N VAL A 154 -6.30 19.00 3.56
CA VAL A 154 -6.03 19.97 2.50
C VAL A 154 -4.58 20.42 2.54
N ARG A 155 -4.02 20.67 3.74
CA ARG A 155 -2.61 21.04 3.89
C ARG A 155 -1.66 19.91 3.49
N ALA A 156 -1.92 18.68 3.89
CA ALA A 156 -1.13 17.52 3.46
C ALA A 156 -1.19 17.33 1.94
N GLY A 157 -2.37 17.51 1.34
CA GLY A 157 -2.57 17.47 -0.12
C GLY A 157 -1.99 18.67 -0.89
N LEU A 158 -1.81 19.82 -0.25
CA LEU A 158 -1.20 21.01 -0.87
C LEU A 158 0.31 21.11 -0.65
N LEU A 159 0.82 20.57 0.45
CA LEU A 159 2.20 20.75 0.90
C LEU A 159 3.03 19.46 0.89
N GLY A 160 2.39 18.29 0.78
CA GLY A 160 3.06 16.99 0.72
C GLY A 160 3.82 16.61 1.99
N ARG A 161 3.35 17.09 3.16
CA ARG A 161 3.94 16.91 4.48
C ARG A 161 2.87 16.77 5.55
#